data_AF-A0AAW9KPN7-F1
#
_entry.id   AF-A0AAW9KPN7-F1
#
_cell.length_a   1.000
_cell.length_b   1.000
_cell.length_c   1.000
_cell.angle_alpha   90.00
_cell.angle_beta   90.00
_cell.angle_gamma   90.00
#
_symmetry.space_group_name_H-M   'P 1'
#
loop_
_entity.id
_entity.type
_entity.pdbx_description
1 polymer ?
#
loop_
_entity_poly.entity_id
_entity_poly.type
_entity_poly.pdbx_seq_one_letter_code
_entity_poly.pdbx_strand_id
1 'polypeptide(L)'
;MERDNIEIVHNALNLKRFREPPHDKAELRRSLGFPVEDVLVGHIGRFNPPKNHRFLLQVFREFLRQQPSAKLILAGDGPLRPESEAWVKEQGIEESVYFLGVREDVPDILRAMDMFLFPSLYEGFGLSIMEAQAAGLPCMIS
;
A
#
# COMPACT_ATOMS: atom_id res chain seq x y z
N MET A 1 24.76 -27.04 21.18
CA MET A 1 23.42 -26.43 21.19
C MET A 1 22.59 -27.19 20.17
N GLU A 2 21.71 -28.06 20.66
CA GLU A 2 20.76 -28.80 19.82
C GLU A 2 19.89 -27.82 19.02
N ARG A 3 19.75 -28.07 17.72
CA ARG A 3 19.01 -27.26 16.74
C ARG A 3 17.64 -27.89 16.43
N ASP A 4 17.06 -28.64 17.35
CA ASP A 4 15.95 -29.54 17.02
C ASP A 4 14.69 -29.20 17.80
N ASN A 5 14.04 -28.08 17.46
CA ASN A 5 12.58 -27.88 17.60
C ASN A 5 12.16 -26.55 16.95
N ILE A 6 12.36 -26.40 15.63
CA ILE A 6 11.76 -25.32 14.85
C ILE A 6 10.73 -25.94 13.90
N GLU A 7 9.46 -25.61 14.10
CA GLU A 7 8.38 -25.97 13.19
C GLU A 7 7.98 -24.74 12.38
N ILE A 8 8.00 -24.85 11.04
CA ILE A 8 7.62 -23.77 10.14
C ILE A 8 6.11 -23.84 9.93
N VAL A 9 5.38 -22.88 10.49
CA VAL A 9 3.95 -22.68 10.19
C VAL A 9 3.84 -21.59 9.13
N HIS A 10 3.35 -21.95 7.94
CA HIS A 10 3.12 -20.98 6.88
C HIS A 10 1.92 -20.09 7.23
N ASN A 11 2.07 -18.79 7.00
CA ASN A 11 0.93 -17.88 7.03
C ASN A 11 -0.08 -18.31 5.96
N ALA A 12 -1.36 -18.32 6.33
CA ALA A 12 -2.45 -18.61 5.41
C ALA A 12 -3.22 -17.33 5.09
N LEU A 13 -3.61 -17.18 3.83
CA LEU A 13 -4.45 -16.08 3.37
C LEU A 13 -5.70 -16.65 2.68
N ASN A 14 -6.87 -16.11 3.02
CA ASN A 14 -8.09 -16.46 2.31
C ASN A 14 -8.12 -15.75 0.94
N LEU A 15 -7.63 -16.43 -0.10
CA LEU A 15 -7.53 -15.89 -1.47
C LEU A 15 -8.86 -15.39 -2.03
N LYS A 16 -10.00 -15.94 -1.60
CA LYS A 16 -11.32 -15.50 -2.08
C LYS A 16 -11.58 -14.04 -1.76
N ARG A 17 -11.13 -13.54 -0.60
CA ARG A 17 -11.28 -12.14 -0.21
C ARG A 17 -10.60 -11.16 -1.16
N PHE A 18 -9.55 -11.60 -1.86
CA PHE A 18 -8.73 -10.75 -2.73
C PHE A 18 -9.02 -10.93 -4.22
N ARG A 19 -9.82 -11.94 -4.58
CA ARG A 19 -10.13 -12.30 -5.98
C ARG A 19 -11.61 -12.29 -6.30
N GLU A 20 -12.48 -12.46 -5.31
CA GLU A 20 -13.92 -12.64 -5.50
C GLU A 20 -14.75 -11.58 -4.75
N PRO A 21 -15.92 -11.21 -5.31
CA PRO A 21 -16.30 -11.47 -6.70
C PRO A 21 -15.47 -10.58 -7.64
N PRO A 22 -15.25 -10.97 -8.92
CA PRO A 22 -14.64 -10.07 -9.88
C PRO A 22 -15.52 -8.81 -10.00
N HIS A 23 -14.91 -7.66 -9.75
CA HIS A 23 -15.55 -6.34 -9.85
C HIS A 23 -14.84 -5.58 -10.95
N ASP A 24 -15.60 -4.75 -11.66
CA ASP A 24 -15.02 -3.74 -12.53
C ASP A 24 -14.15 -2.81 -11.66
N LYS A 25 -12.85 -2.72 -11.99
CA LYS A 25 -11.90 -1.86 -11.26
C LYS A 25 -12.39 -0.40 -11.26
N ALA A 26 -13.01 0.07 -12.34
CA ALA A 26 -13.56 1.42 -12.43
C ALA A 26 -14.74 1.62 -11.49
N GLU A 27 -15.64 0.65 -11.37
CA GLU A 27 -16.76 0.70 -10.41
C GLU A 27 -16.24 0.72 -8.97
N LEU A 28 -15.27 -0.13 -8.65
CA LEU A 28 -14.66 -0.19 -7.33
C LEU A 28 -13.94 1.11 -6.97
N ARG A 29 -13.22 1.71 -7.92
CA ARG A 29 -12.61 3.03 -7.74
C ARG A 29 -13.67 4.09 -7.44
N ARG A 30 -14.77 4.14 -8.20
CA ARG A 30 -15.87 5.07 -7.95
C ARG A 30 -16.47 4.88 -6.55
N SER A 31 -16.72 3.65 -6.13
CA SER A 31 -17.31 3.38 -4.80
C SER A 31 -16.37 3.76 -3.65
N LEU A 32 -15.06 3.68 -3.87
CA LEU A 32 -14.03 4.07 -2.89
C LEU A 32 -13.67 5.56 -2.97
N GLY A 33 -14.22 6.31 -3.93
CA GLY A 33 -13.91 7.73 -4.13
C GLY A 33 -12.54 7.98 -4.80
N PHE A 34 -11.99 7.00 -5.51
CA PHE A 34 -10.75 7.14 -6.26
C PHE A 34 -11.00 7.52 -7.73
N PRO A 35 -10.07 8.29 -8.33
CA PRO A 35 -10.13 8.60 -9.76
C PRO A 35 -10.01 7.33 -10.60
N VAL A 36 -10.84 7.23 -11.63
CA VAL A 36 -10.95 6.02 -12.47
C VAL A 36 -9.80 5.91 -13.46
N GLU A 37 -9.42 7.02 -14.09
CA GLU A 37 -8.43 7.07 -15.18
C GLU A 37 -6.98 7.29 -14.69
N ASP A 38 -6.81 7.59 -13.41
CA ASP A 38 -5.52 7.87 -12.79
C ASP A 38 -4.76 6.57 -12.46
N VAL A 39 -3.43 6.70 -12.36
CA VAL A 39 -2.56 5.59 -11.93
C VAL A 39 -2.56 5.53 -10.41
N LEU A 40 -3.07 4.44 -9.83
CA LEU A 40 -3.16 4.29 -8.37
C LEU A 40 -2.01 3.43 -7.84
N VAL A 41 -1.01 4.08 -7.24
CA VAL A 41 0.06 3.41 -6.48
C VAL A 41 -0.37 3.32 -5.02
N GLY A 42 -0.07 2.22 -4.34
CA GLY A 42 -0.52 2.04 -2.96
C GLY A 42 0.47 1.40 -2.02
N HIS A 43 0.28 1.71 -0.74
CA HIS A 43 1.01 1.13 0.38
C HIS A 43 0.05 0.88 1.54
N ILE A 44 0.19 -0.30 2.16
CA ILE A 44 -0.56 -0.68 3.35
C ILE A 44 0.43 -1.05 4.44
N GLY A 45 0.43 -0.27 5.52
CA GLY A 45 1.39 -0.41 6.59
C GLY A 45 1.22 0.62 7.71
N ARG A 46 1.71 0.25 8.90
CA ARG A 46 1.76 1.17 10.04
C ARG A 46 2.79 2.27 9.76
N PHE A 47 2.47 3.53 10.06
CA PHE A 47 3.41 4.65 9.96
C PHE A 47 4.46 4.59 11.07
N ASN A 48 5.48 3.75 10.86
CA ASN A 48 6.61 3.55 11.75
C ASN A 48 7.93 3.43 10.95
N PRO A 49 9.10 3.50 11.62
CA PRO A 49 10.39 3.51 10.94
C PRO A 49 10.63 2.32 9.99
N PRO A 50 10.27 1.05 10.34
CA PRO A 50 10.43 -0.09 9.44
C PRO A 50 9.82 0.09 8.05
N LYS A 51 8.64 0.73 7.93
CA LYS A 51 7.94 0.91 6.65
C LYS A 51 8.50 2.03 5.76
N ASN A 52 9.39 2.86 6.29
CA ASN A 52 10.14 3.85 5.52
C ASN A 52 9.28 4.84 4.70
N HIS A 53 8.18 5.33 5.30
CA HIS A 53 7.21 6.19 4.60
C HIS A 53 7.84 7.44 3.98
N ARG A 54 8.87 8.01 4.60
CA ARG A 54 9.57 9.16 4.05
C ARG A 54 10.22 8.85 2.70
N PHE A 55 10.93 7.73 2.58
CA PHE A 55 11.53 7.32 1.32
C PHE A 55 10.47 6.95 0.27
N LEU A 56 9.41 6.27 0.69
CA LEU A 56 8.25 5.98 -0.17
C LEU A 56 7.69 7.27 -0.79
N LEU A 57 7.45 8.29 0.03
CA LEU A 57 6.93 9.58 -0.41
C LEU A 57 7.90 10.31 -1.35
N GLN A 58 9.22 10.21 -1.12
CA GLN A 58 10.24 10.75 -2.02
C GLN A 58 10.22 10.07 -3.39
N VAL A 59 10.12 8.74 -3.42
CA VAL A 59 9.99 7.96 -4.65
C VAL A 59 8.73 8.35 -5.40
N PHE A 60 7.59 8.42 -4.69
CA PHE A 60 6.32 8.83 -5.31
C PHE A 60 6.38 10.24 -5.89
N ARG A 61 7.02 11.21 -5.19
CA ARG A 61 7.19 12.57 -5.72
C ARG A 61 7.92 12.57 -7.06
N GLU A 62 9.00 11.80 -7.20
CA GLU A 62 9.72 11.72 -8.49
C GLU A 62 8.93 10.96 -9.56
N PHE A 63 8.10 9.99 -9.18
CA PHE A 63 7.18 9.32 -10.09
C PHE A 63 6.09 10.28 -10.58
N LEU A 64 5.48 11.07 -9.69
CA LEU A 64 4.44 12.04 -10.00
C LEU A 64 4.92 13.10 -11.02
N ARG A 65 6.20 13.48 -10.98
CA ARG A 65 6.79 14.39 -11.97
C ARG A 65 6.81 13.81 -13.39
N GLN A 66 6.88 12.49 -13.51
CA GLN A 66 6.87 11.77 -14.80
C GLN A 66 5.46 11.35 -15.20
N GLN A 67 4.60 11.06 -14.22
CA GLN A 67 3.21 10.68 -14.40
C GLN A 67 2.29 11.60 -13.57
N PRO A 68 1.86 12.76 -14.10
CA PRO A 68 1.07 13.73 -13.34
C PRO A 68 -0.32 13.27 -12.90
N SER A 69 -0.87 12.22 -13.55
CA SER A 69 -2.13 11.58 -13.13
C SER A 69 -1.93 10.46 -12.10
N ALA A 70 -0.74 10.32 -11.52
CA ALA A 70 -0.51 9.35 -10.47
C ALA A 70 -1.10 9.81 -9.14
N LYS A 71 -1.70 8.88 -8.41
CA LYS A 71 -2.14 9.06 -7.02
C LYS A 71 -1.49 8.02 -6.14
N LEU A 72 -1.18 8.41 -4.91
CA LEU A 72 -0.65 7.52 -3.88
C LEU A 72 -1.73 7.26 -2.82
N ILE A 73 -2.00 5.99 -2.55
CA ILE A 73 -2.89 5.55 -1.48
C ILE A 73 -2.05 5.03 -0.32
N LEU A 74 -2.22 5.63 0.86
CA LEU A 74 -1.58 5.20 2.10
C LEU A 74 -2.65 4.75 3.09
N ALA A 75 -2.72 3.44 3.36
CA ALA A 75 -3.62 2.87 4.35
C ALA A 75 -2.83 2.39 5.59
N GLY A 76 -3.27 2.83 6.75
CA GLY A 76 -2.65 2.60 8.04
C GLY A 76 -2.53 3.88 8.86
N ASP A 77 -1.99 3.73 10.07
CA ASP A 77 -1.76 4.84 10.99
C ASP A 77 -0.49 4.58 11.80
N GLY A 78 -0.03 5.57 12.57
CA GLY A 78 1.13 5.42 13.43
C GLY A 78 1.82 6.74 13.76
N PRO A 79 2.86 6.68 14.61
CA PRO A 79 3.54 7.87 15.13
C PRO A 79 4.17 8.74 14.03
N LEU A 80 4.52 8.19 12.87
CA LEU A 80 5.13 8.94 11.77
C LEU A 80 4.11 9.53 10.77
N ARG A 81 2.81 9.33 10.99
CA ARG A 81 1.77 9.85 10.08
C ARG A 81 1.75 11.38 10.05
N PRO A 82 1.73 12.11 11.19
CA PRO A 82 1.70 13.57 11.16
C PRO A 82 2.90 14.18 10.42
N GLU A 83 4.11 13.60 10.60
CA GLU A 83 5.31 14.03 9.88
C GLU A 83 5.19 13.78 8.36
N SER A 84 4.60 12.64 7.98
CA SER A 84 4.38 12.29 6.57
C SER A 84 3.40 13.24 5.88
N GLU A 85 2.28 13.56 6.56
CA GLU A 85 1.28 14.53 6.08
C GLU A 85 1.88 15.95 5.97
N ALA A 86 2.65 16.37 6.98
CA ALA A 86 3.34 17.67 6.96
C ALA A 86 4.32 17.77 5.79
N TRP A 87 5.08 16.71 5.51
CA TRP A 87 5.99 16.70 4.37
C TRP A 87 5.26 16.75 3.04
N VAL A 88 4.20 15.97 2.85
CA VAL A 88 3.40 15.98 1.62
C VAL A 88 2.90 17.38 1.31
N LYS A 89 2.41 18.10 2.33
CA LYS A 89 1.98 19.50 2.21
C LYS A 89 3.14 20.45 1.91
N GLU A 90 4.29 20.29 2.57
CA GLU A 90 5.50 21.08 2.29
C GLU A 90 5.97 20.91 0.83
N GLN A 91 5.78 19.73 0.26
CA GLN A 91 6.13 19.44 -1.13
C GLN A 91 5.05 19.84 -2.15
N GLY A 92 3.86 20.26 -1.72
CA GLY A 92 2.76 20.65 -2.61
C GLY A 92 2.16 19.49 -3.41
N ILE A 93 2.18 18.26 -2.87
CA ILE A 93 1.64 17.07 -3.54
C ILE A 93 0.43 16.46 -2.82
N GLU A 94 -0.17 17.18 -1.88
CA GLU A 94 -1.29 16.72 -1.04
C GLU A 94 -2.51 16.26 -1.85
N GLU A 95 -2.81 16.93 -2.96
CA GLU A 95 -3.91 16.56 -3.87
C GLU A 95 -3.67 15.23 -4.61
N SER A 96 -2.47 14.67 -4.50
CA SER A 96 -2.09 13.40 -5.11
C SER A 96 -1.85 12.28 -4.09
N VAL A 97 -2.10 12.52 -2.80
CA VAL A 97 -1.89 11.52 -1.73
C VAL A 97 -3.14 11.35 -0.89
N TYR A 98 -3.67 10.12 -0.84
CA TYR A 98 -4.78 9.72 0.00
C TYR A 98 -4.28 9.08 1.29
N PHE A 99 -4.48 9.73 2.42
CA PHE A 99 -4.24 9.16 3.75
C PHE A 99 -5.53 8.54 4.31
N LEU A 100 -5.70 7.23 4.18
CA LEU A 100 -6.96 6.55 4.47
C LEU A 100 -7.16 6.20 5.95
N GLY A 101 -6.09 6.24 6.77
CA GLY A 101 -6.11 5.71 8.12
C GLY A 101 -6.23 4.19 8.15
N VAL A 102 -6.65 3.64 9.31
CA VAL A 102 -6.90 2.21 9.48
C VAL A 102 -8.15 1.81 8.69
N ARG A 103 -8.07 0.71 7.94
CA ARG A 103 -9.12 0.25 7.02
C ARG A 103 -9.39 -1.24 7.21
N GLU A 104 -10.65 -1.63 7.05
CA GLU A 104 -11.10 -3.04 7.12
C GLU A 104 -11.32 -3.64 5.73
N ASP A 105 -11.50 -2.78 4.73
CA ASP A 105 -11.72 -3.07 3.31
C ASP A 105 -10.40 -3.09 2.51
N VAL A 106 -9.30 -3.52 3.15
CA VAL A 106 -7.98 -3.69 2.53
C VAL A 106 -8.02 -4.48 1.21
N PRO A 107 -8.77 -5.59 1.08
CA PRO A 107 -8.83 -6.32 -0.18
C PRO A 107 -9.36 -5.46 -1.34
N ASP A 108 -10.37 -4.63 -1.09
CA ASP A 108 -10.98 -3.77 -2.11
C ASP A 108 -10.04 -2.61 -2.48
N ILE A 109 -9.38 -2.03 -1.48
CA ILE A 109 -8.35 -1.00 -1.68
C ILE A 109 -7.21 -1.54 -2.55
N LEU A 110 -6.70 -2.75 -2.27
CA LEU A 110 -5.65 -3.39 -3.08
C LEU A 110 -6.13 -3.62 -4.52
N ARG A 111 -7.34 -4.16 -4.70
CA ARG A 111 -7.90 -4.41 -6.03
C ARG A 111 -8.12 -3.14 -6.86
N ALA A 112 -8.32 -2.00 -6.21
CA ALA A 112 -8.44 -0.71 -6.88
C ALA A 112 -7.08 -0.18 -7.40
N MET A 113 -5.95 -0.62 -6.83
CA MET A 113 -4.61 -0.16 -7.21
C MET A 113 -4.15 -0.71 -8.57
N ASP A 114 -3.11 -0.08 -9.12
CA ASP A 114 -2.35 -0.58 -10.27
C ASP A 114 -0.99 -1.13 -9.86
N MET A 115 -0.43 -0.66 -8.74
CA MET A 115 0.86 -1.11 -8.23
C MET A 115 0.95 -0.97 -6.72
N PHE A 116 1.59 -1.93 -6.08
CA PHE A 116 1.93 -1.89 -4.66
C PHE A 116 3.39 -1.48 -4.48
N LEU A 117 3.65 -0.46 -3.65
CA LEU A 117 4.98 0.05 -3.35
C LEU A 117 5.30 -0.14 -1.85
N PHE A 118 6.40 -0.83 -1.56
CA PHE A 118 6.73 -1.24 -0.21
C PHE A 118 8.24 -1.22 0.04
N PRO A 119 8.86 -0.04 0.22
CA PRO A 119 10.30 0.10 0.36
C PRO A 119 10.74 -0.01 1.83
N SER A 120 10.33 -1.09 2.50
CA SER A 120 10.62 -1.33 3.92
C SER A 120 12.12 -1.46 4.20
N LEU A 121 12.56 -1.03 5.39
CA LEU A 121 13.93 -1.25 5.86
C LEU A 121 14.13 -2.69 6.34
N TYR A 122 13.11 -3.27 6.96
CA TYR A 122 13.10 -4.66 7.41
C TYR A 122 11.66 -5.10 7.70
N GLU A 123 11.38 -6.38 7.48
CA GLU A 123 10.10 -7.01 7.79
C GLU A 123 10.32 -8.37 8.44
N GLY A 124 9.42 -8.73 9.36
CA GLY A 124 9.35 -10.13 9.80
C GLY A 124 8.86 -11.03 8.67
N PHE A 125 7.75 -10.65 8.03
CA PHE A 125 7.17 -11.43 6.93
C PHE A 125 6.46 -10.59 5.86
N GLY A 126 5.89 -9.43 6.24
CA GLY A 126 5.22 -8.53 5.28
C GLY A 126 3.87 -9.06 4.79
N LEU A 127 2.91 -9.25 5.70
CA LEU A 127 1.55 -9.71 5.37
C LEU A 127 0.90 -8.91 4.23
N SER A 128 1.07 -7.57 4.21
CA SER A 128 0.51 -6.72 3.16
C SER A 128 1.11 -6.96 1.78
N ILE A 129 2.34 -7.47 1.68
CA ILE A 129 2.94 -7.89 0.40
C ILE A 129 2.20 -9.11 -0.14
N MET A 130 1.96 -10.12 0.71
CA MET A 130 1.21 -11.31 0.29
C MET A 130 -0.22 -10.95 -0.11
N GLU A 131 -0.88 -10.06 0.63
CA GLU A 131 -2.21 -9.57 0.31
C GLU A 131 -2.24 -8.86 -1.05
N ALA A 132 -1.26 -7.98 -1.31
CA ALA A 132 -1.11 -7.32 -2.61
C ALA A 132 -0.89 -8.32 -3.76
N GLN A 133 -0.01 -9.31 -3.56
CA GLN A 133 0.22 -10.37 -4.53
C GLN A 133 -1.03 -11.24 -4.75
N ALA A 134 -1.81 -11.53 -3.70
CA ALA A 134 -3.06 -12.28 -3.80
C ALA A 134 -4.12 -11.53 -4.60
N ALA A 135 -4.15 -10.20 -4.50
CA ALA A 135 -4.96 -9.29 -5.31
C ALA A 135 -4.44 -9.14 -6.77
N GLY A 136 -3.30 -9.75 -7.10
CA GLY A 136 -2.73 -9.74 -8.45
C GLY A 136 -1.95 -8.46 -8.79
N LEU A 137 -1.56 -7.66 -7.79
CA LEU A 137 -0.81 -6.43 -8.03
C LEU A 137 0.66 -6.70 -8.34
N PRO A 138 1.22 -6.02 -9.36
CA PRO A 138 2.66 -5.80 -9.44
C PRO A 138 3.15 -5.14 -8.14
N CYS A 139 4.21 -5.71 -7.55
CA CYS A 139 4.76 -5.24 -6.28
C CYS A 139 6.22 -4.80 -6.47
N MET A 140 6.53 -3.56 -6.07
CA MET A 140 7.92 -3.08 -5.91
C MET A 140 8.26 -3.05 -4.43
N ILE A 141 9.21 -3.89 -4.02
CA ILE A 141 9.54 -4.17 -2.62
C ILE A 141 11.05 -4.10 -2.37
N SER A 142 11.48 -3.84 -1.13
CA SER A 142 12.88 -3.92 -0.68
C SER A 142 13.05 -4.69 0.63
#